data_AF-A0ABD0RBR7-F1
#
_entry.id   AF-A0ABD0RBR7-F1
#
_cell.length_a   1.000
_cell.length_b   1.000
_cell.length_c   1.000
_cell.angle_alpha   90.00
_cell.angle_beta   90.00
_cell.angle_gamma   90.00
#
_symmetry.space_group_name_H-M   'P 1'
#
loop_
_entity.id
_entity.type
_entity.pdbx_description
1 polymer ?
#
loop_
_entity_poly.entity_id
_entity_poly.type
_entity_poly.pdbx_seq_one_letter_code
_entity_poly.pdbx_strand_id
1 'polypeptide(L)' 'VPYTELGGKTLVMTVYDFDRFSKHDAIGDVKVPMNKVDFSHVTEEWRDLQSAEKEE' A
#
# COMPACT_ATOMS: atom_id res chain seq x y z
N VAL A 1 -4.68 -13.69 -5.21
CA VAL A 1 -5.86 -13.02 -5.79
C VAL A 1 -5.89 -13.33 -7.28
N PRO A 2 -6.93 -13.99 -7.79
CA PRO A 2 -7.10 -14.20 -9.23
C PRO A 2 -7.07 -12.88 -10.01
N TYR A 3 -6.52 -12.87 -11.24
CA TYR A 3 -6.43 -11.66 -12.06
C TYR A 3 -7.81 -11.01 -12.30
N THR A 4 -8.85 -11.81 -12.48
CA THR A 4 -10.23 -11.36 -12.69
C THR A 4 -10.81 -10.60 -11.50
N GLU A 5 -10.30 -10.83 -10.29
CA GLU A 5 -10.74 -10.14 -9.07
C GLU A 5 -9.93 -8.88 -8.80
N LEU A 6 -8.80 -8.69 -9.49
CA LEU A 6 -7.81 -7.67 -9.19
C LEU A 6 -8.30 -6.25 -9.51
N GLY A 7 -9.08 -6.07 -10.58
CA GLY A 7 -9.59 -4.75 -10.99
C GLY A 7 -10.44 -4.04 -9.92
N GLY A 8 -11.01 -4.78 -8.97
CA GLY A 8 -11.76 -4.22 -7.83
C GLY A 8 -10.94 -4.05 -6.55
N LYS A 9 -9.62 -4.27 -6.58
CA LYS A 9 -8.75 -4.23 -5.39
C LYS A 9 -7.84 -3.01 -5.40
N THR A 10 -7.42 -2.64 -4.20
CA THR A 10 -6.39 -1.62 -3.95
C THR A 10 -5.28 -2.29 -3.15
N LEU A 11 -4.04 -2.18 -3.62
CA LEU A 11 -2.88 -2.50 -2.81
C LEU A 11 -2.65 -1.34 -1.85
N VAL A 12 -2.61 -1.63 -0.56
CA VAL A 12 -2.22 -0.68 0.48
C VAL A 12 -0.86 -1.10 1.01
N MET A 13 0.11 -0.20 0.91
CA MET A 13 1.46 -0.39 1.44
C MET A 13 1.67 0.63 2.55
N THR A 14 1.81 0.16 3.79
CA THR A 14 2.02 1.03 4.96
C THR A 14 3.46 0.91 5.44
N VAL A 15 4.09 2.06 5.71
CA VAL A 15 5.42 2.12 6.32
C VAL A 15 5.25 2.33 7.81
N TYR A 16 5.88 1.47 8.60
CA TYR A 16 5.85 1.53 10.06
C TYR A 16 7.25 1.84 10.62
N ASP A 17 7.28 2.61 11.69
CA ASP A 17 8.46 2.72 12.55
C ASP A 17 8.48 1.53 13.52
N PHE A 18 9.58 0.80 13.51
CA PHE A 18 9.71 -0.41 14.32
C PHE A 18 10.07 -0.07 15.76
N ASP A 19 9.26 -0.54 16.69
CA ASP A 19 9.53 -0.51 18.13
C ASP A 19 9.57 -1.93 18.69
N ARG A 20 10.64 -2.26 19.42
CA ARG A 20 10.85 -3.58 20.04
C ARG A 20 9.93 -3.84 21.23
N PHE A 21 9.48 -2.79 21.92
CA PHE A 21 8.82 -2.89 23.22
C PHE A 21 7.41 -2.28 23.23
N SER A 22 6.93 -1.70 22.13
CA SER A 22 5.58 -1.13 22.03
C SER A 22 4.94 -1.36 20.64
N LYS A 23 3.77 -0.75 20.37
CA LYS A 23 3.09 -0.84 19.07
C LYS A 23 3.92 -0.06 18.04
N HIS A 24 4.05 -0.62 16.84
CA HIS A 24 4.67 0.09 15.73
C HIS A 24 3.81 1.27 15.29
N ASP A 25 4.43 2.44 15.11
CA ASP A 25 3.75 3.64 14.66
C ASP A 25 3.70 3.67 13.14
N ALA A 26 2.51 3.88 12.57
CA ALA A 26 2.37 4.06 11.13
C ALA A 26 2.87 5.46 10.75
N ILE A 27 3.89 5.52 9.88
CA ILE A 27 4.41 6.79 9.34
C ILE A 27 3.46 7.30 8.24
N GLY A 28 2.99 6.39 7.39
CA GLY A 28 2.11 6.70 6.27
C GLY A 28 1.90 5.51 5.35
N ASP A 29 1.00 5.66 4.38
CA ASP A 29 0.66 4.62 3.42
C ASP A 29 0.58 5.11 1.97
N VAL A 30 0.68 4.17 1.04
CA VAL A 30 0.44 4.35 -0.39
C VAL A 30 -0.66 3.40 -0.82
N LYS A 31 -1.70 3.95 -1.45
CA LYS A 31 -2.82 3.21 -2.03
C LYS A 31 -2.71 3.17 -3.54
N VAL A 32 -2.61 1.98 -4.11
CA VAL A 32 -2.53 1.77 -5.55
C VAL A 32 -3.78 1.01 -6.00
N PRO A 33 -4.72 1.65 -6.72
CA PRO A 33 -5.83 0.95 -7.35
C PRO A 33 -5.29 0.00 -8.43
N MET A 34 -5.56 -1.30 -8.29
CA MET A 34 -4.94 -2.30 -9.17
C MET A 34 -5.50 -2.27 -10.60
N ASN A 35 -6.64 -1.62 -10.83
CA ASN A 35 -7.14 -1.34 -12.19
C ASN A 35 -6.34 -0.28 -12.95
N LYS A 36 -5.41 0.42 -12.30
CA LYS A 36 -4.54 1.42 -12.92
C LYS A 36 -3.11 0.91 -13.18
N VAL A 37 -2.80 -0.31 -12.76
CA VAL A 37 -1.48 -0.92 -12.93
C VAL A 37 -1.48 -1.75 -14.20
N ASP A 38 -0.46 -1.56 -15.03
CA ASP A 38 -0.20 -2.43 -16.16
C ASP A 38 0.70 -3.59 -15.71
N PHE A 39 0.14 -4.79 -15.70
CA PHE A 39 0.83 -6.02 -15.28
C PHE A 39 1.60 -6.72 -16.41
N SER A 40 1.57 -6.17 -17.64
CA SER A 40 2.33 -6.72 -18.77
C SER A 40 3.83 -6.43 -18.69
N HIS A 41 4.23 -5.50 -17.83
CA HIS A 41 5.61 -5.10 -17.62
C HIS A 41 5.87 -4.77 -16.15
N VAL A 42 7.16 -4.65 -15.80
CA VAL A 42 7.56 -4.21 -14.47
C VAL A 42 7.30 -2.70 -14.34
N THR A 43 6.53 -2.31 -13.33
CA THR A 43 6.28 -0.90 -12.99
C THR A 43 7.23 -0.48 -11.86
N GLU A 44 7.99 0.59 -12.08
CA GLU A 44 8.84 1.23 -11.08
C GLU A 44 8.46 2.72 -10.98
N GLU A 45 8.01 3.15 -9.80
CA GLU A 45 7.57 4.53 -9.57
C GLU A 45 7.81 4.97 -8.13
N TRP A 46 7.91 6.29 -7.93
CA TRP A 46 8.01 6.93 -6.61
C TRP A 46 6.68 7.61 -6.27
N ARG A 47 6.26 7.51 -5.01
CA ARG A 47 5.06 8.17 -4.49
C ARG A 47 5.32 8.67 -3.08
N ASP A 48 4.74 9.83 -2.75
CA ASP A 48 4.77 10.36 -1.39
C ASP A 48 3.83 9.57 -0.48
N LEU A 49 4.28 9.29 0.74
CA LEU A 49 3.43 8.69 1.76
C LEU A 49 2.28 9.63 2.12
N GLN A 50 1.06 9.10 2.15
CA GLN A 50 -0.10 9.78 2.70
C GLN A 50 -0.24 9.44 4.18
N SER A 51 -0.93 10.28 4.95
CA SER A 51 -1.21 9.98 6.35
C SER A 51 -1.93 8.64 6.47
N ALA A 52 -1.35 7.73 7.25
CA ALA A 52 -1.93 6.41 7.47
C ALA A 52 -3.33 6.57 8.09
N GLU A 53 -4.30 5.81 7.58
CA GLU A 53 -5.57 5.62 8.28
C GLU A 53 -5.25 5.05 9.67
N LYS A 54 -5.69 5.75 10.72
CA LYS A 54 -5.57 5.23 12.07
C LYS A 54 -6.41 3.96 12.15
N GLU A 55 -5.77 2.82 12.42
CA GLU A 55 -6.48 1.64 12.87
C GLU A 55 -7.21 2.02 14.16
N GLU A 56 -8.55 2.05 14.12
CA GLU A 56 -9.43 2.18 15.30
C GLU A 56 -9.31 0.96 16.23
#